data_AF-A0A9P7XGH2-F1
#
_entry.id   AF-A0A9P7XGH2-F1
#
_cell.length_a   1.000
_cell.length_b   1.000
_cell.length_c   1.000
_cell.angle_alpha   90.00
_cell.angle_beta   90.00
_cell.angle_gamma   90.00
#
_symmetry.space_group_name_H-M   'P 1'
#
loop_
_entity.id
_entity.type
_entity.pdbx_description
1 polymer ?
#
loop_
_entity_poly.entity_id
_entity_poly.type
_entity_poly.pdbx_seq_one_letter_code
_entity_poly.pdbx_strand_id
1 'polypeptide(L)'
;MGQCVIYLRSFNQARTSAISPSYPVTMDMDTLVSDESDPETRAASLYNLALDLWDRFEQTGDRGDLDESIKYDQAALNLRPDGHPDRGSSLYNLAVGLRTRFKQTGDRDDLDESIKYHQAALNLRPEGHPDRGSSLNNLAVGLGTRFKQTGDRDDLDESIKYHQAALNLQPEGHPDRGCCLSQVGTRDHGTMPSVFKVERCRQCTE
;
A
#
# COMPACT_ATOMS: atom_id res chain seq x y z
N MET A 1 -55.60 -6.67 44.25
CA MET A 1 -56.11 -7.98 44.72
C MET A 1 -56.24 -8.86 43.48
N GLY A 2 -55.67 -10.04 43.29
CA GLY A 2 -54.79 -10.94 44.02
C GLY A 2 -54.30 -12.01 43.01
N GLN A 3 -53.16 -12.64 43.29
CA GLN A 3 -52.43 -13.61 42.45
C GLN A 3 -53.07 -15.02 42.41
N CYS A 4 -52.66 -15.84 41.42
CA CYS A 4 -52.17 -17.25 41.54
C CYS A 4 -52.27 -17.99 40.18
N VAL A 5 -51.24 -18.03 39.32
CA VAL A 5 -50.07 -18.95 39.20
C VAL A 5 -50.35 -20.48 39.05
N ILE A 6 -49.73 -21.03 38.00
CA ILE A 6 -49.26 -22.41 37.69
C ILE A 6 -50.24 -23.40 37.03
N TYR A 7 -50.04 -23.62 35.74
CA TYR A 7 -50.43 -24.85 35.03
C TYR A 7 -49.14 -25.62 34.65
N LEU A 8 -48.88 -26.75 35.30
CA LEU A 8 -48.00 -27.80 34.77
C LEU A 8 -48.92 -28.94 34.30
N ARG A 9 -49.00 -29.16 33.00
CA ARG A 9 -49.52 -30.41 32.44
C ARG A 9 -48.42 -31.10 31.64
N SER A 10 -47.94 -32.18 32.22
CA SER A 10 -47.20 -33.24 31.57
C SER A 10 -48.08 -33.88 30.49
N PHE A 11 -47.56 -34.04 29.27
CA PHE A 11 -48.05 -35.04 28.32
C PHE A 11 -46.85 -35.69 27.64
N ASN A 12 -46.78 -37.01 27.82
CA ASN A 12 -45.78 -37.91 27.30
C ASN A 12 -46.43 -38.64 26.11
N GLN A 13 -45.86 -38.55 24.90
CA GLN A 13 -45.61 -39.69 23.99
C GLN A 13 -45.28 -39.29 22.53
N ALA A 14 -44.14 -39.87 22.10
CA ALA A 14 -43.91 -40.59 20.85
C ALA A 14 -43.66 -39.87 19.50
N ARG A 15 -42.38 -40.03 19.09
CA ARG A 15 -41.85 -40.51 17.79
C ARG A 15 -42.11 -39.71 16.51
N THR A 16 -41.02 -39.12 16.00
CA THR A 16 -40.53 -39.20 14.61
C THR A 16 -39.01 -38.96 14.66
N SER A 17 -38.19 -40.03 14.61
CA SER A 17 -37.37 -40.45 13.46
C SER A 17 -36.23 -39.48 13.06
N ALA A 18 -34.99 -39.97 13.26
CA ALA A 18 -33.82 -39.86 12.37
C ALA A 18 -32.57 -39.08 12.86
N ILE A 19 -31.52 -39.87 13.14
CA ILE A 19 -30.11 -39.72 12.74
C ILE A 19 -29.25 -38.67 13.47
N SER A 20 -28.43 -39.18 14.39
CA SER A 20 -27.12 -38.63 14.76
C SER A 20 -26.02 -39.58 14.25
N PRO A 21 -25.04 -39.12 13.45
CA PRO A 21 -23.79 -39.84 13.30
C PRO A 21 -22.86 -39.45 14.46
N SER A 22 -22.53 -40.43 15.29
CA SER A 22 -21.43 -40.41 16.24
C SER A 22 -20.11 -40.22 15.51
N TYR A 23 -19.44 -39.07 15.70
CA TYR A 23 -18.05 -38.92 15.28
C TYR A 23 -17.15 -39.70 16.24
N PRO A 24 -16.33 -40.67 15.76
CA PRO A 24 -15.39 -41.36 16.62
C PRO A 24 -14.26 -40.42 17.03
N VAL A 25 -14.06 -40.33 18.35
CA VAL A 25 -12.93 -39.69 19.01
C VAL A 25 -11.69 -40.54 18.75
N THR A 26 -10.84 -40.10 17.83
CA THR A 26 -9.38 -40.31 17.77
C THR A 26 -8.86 -39.64 16.49
N MET A 27 -8.82 -38.30 16.48
CA MET A 27 -7.87 -37.61 15.60
C MET A 27 -6.57 -37.54 16.40
N ASP A 28 -5.56 -38.29 15.93
CA ASP A 28 -4.21 -38.23 16.44
C ASP A 28 -3.69 -36.80 16.40
N MET A 29 -3.32 -36.28 17.58
CA MET A 29 -2.77 -34.93 17.77
C MET A 29 -1.36 -34.76 17.17
N ASP A 30 -0.85 -35.81 16.51
CA ASP A 30 0.43 -35.86 15.81
C ASP A 30 0.32 -35.48 14.31
N THR A 31 -0.85 -35.08 13.82
CA THR A 31 -1.02 -34.56 12.44
C THR A 31 -1.11 -33.04 12.34
N LEU A 32 -0.92 -32.29 13.44
CA LEU A 32 -0.91 -30.82 13.45
C LEU A 32 0.50 -30.20 13.44
N VAL A 33 1.54 -30.97 13.08
CA VAL A 33 2.93 -30.47 13.01
C VAL A 33 3.56 -30.89 11.69
N SER A 34 3.05 -30.33 10.59
CA SER A 34 3.75 -30.25 9.31
C SER A 34 2.90 -29.49 8.30
N ASP A 35 2.86 -28.16 8.40
CA ASP A 35 2.82 -27.35 7.19
C ASP A 35 3.51 -26.01 7.46
N GLU A 36 4.54 -25.72 6.68
CA GLU A 36 5.17 -24.40 6.67
C GLU A 36 4.09 -23.37 6.31
N SER A 37 4.11 -22.20 6.95
CA SER A 37 3.07 -21.19 6.71
C SER A 37 2.88 -20.95 5.20
N ASP A 38 1.64 -21.16 4.72
CA ASP A 38 1.23 -20.91 3.34
C ASP A 38 1.90 -19.62 2.82
N PRO A 39 2.61 -19.66 1.67
CA PRO A 39 3.34 -18.51 1.13
C PRO A 39 2.51 -17.22 1.12
N GLU A 40 1.20 -17.31 0.95
CA GLU A 40 0.29 -16.16 1.01
C GLU A 40 0.20 -15.55 2.41
N THR A 41 -0.06 -16.38 3.42
CA THR A 41 -0.10 -15.95 4.82
C THR A 41 1.26 -15.36 5.24
N ARG A 42 2.35 -15.96 4.75
CA ARG A 42 3.70 -15.45 4.97
C ARG A 42 3.93 -14.09 4.28
N ALA A 43 3.51 -13.94 3.02
CA ALA A 43 3.64 -12.70 2.28
C ALA A 43 2.87 -11.55 2.96
N ALA A 44 1.63 -11.81 3.37
CA ALA A 44 0.82 -10.85 4.11
C ALA A 44 1.45 -10.44 5.45
N SER A 45 2.00 -11.41 6.19
CA SER A 45 2.67 -11.14 7.47
C SER A 45 3.92 -10.27 7.30
N LEU A 46 4.73 -10.54 6.27
CA LEU A 46 5.93 -9.75 5.95
C LEU A 46 5.54 -8.33 5.51
N TYR A 47 4.50 -8.20 4.69
CA TYR A 47 3.99 -6.91 4.26
C TYR A 47 3.47 -6.06 5.43
N ASN A 48 2.72 -6.66 6.36
CA ASN A 48 2.24 -5.94 7.55
C ASN A 48 3.40 -5.52 8.47
N LEU A 49 4.42 -6.38 8.63
CA LEU A 49 5.61 -5.99 9.37
C LEU A 49 6.36 -4.83 8.71
N ALA A 50 6.42 -4.80 7.37
CA ALA A 50 6.99 -3.69 6.63
C ALA A 50 6.24 -2.37 6.89
N LEU A 51 4.90 -2.42 6.96
CA LEU A 51 4.06 -1.28 7.31
C LEU A 51 4.29 -0.80 8.75
N ASP A 52 4.32 -1.71 9.73
CA ASP A 52 4.55 -1.34 11.13
C ASP A 52 5.92 -0.66 11.32
N LEU A 53 6.94 -1.15 10.61
CA LEU A 53 8.28 -0.55 10.61
C LEU A 53 8.29 0.80 9.89
N TRP A 54 7.55 0.94 8.80
CA TRP A 54 7.38 2.23 8.13
C TRP A 54 6.73 3.26 9.06
N ASP A 55 5.64 2.90 9.74
CA ASP A 55 4.95 3.79 10.68
C ASP A 55 5.86 4.19 11.84
N ARG A 56 6.68 3.25 12.36
CA ARG A 56 7.67 3.54 13.39
C ARG A 56 8.77 4.47 12.87
N PHE A 57 9.23 4.26 11.65
CA PHE A 57 10.17 5.16 10.97
C PHE A 57 9.59 6.58 10.84
N GLU A 58 8.33 6.74 10.42
CA GLU A 58 7.71 8.06 10.28
C GLU A 58 7.61 8.81 11.61
N GLN A 59 7.42 8.07 12.71
CA GLN A 59 7.35 8.65 14.06
C GLN A 59 8.72 8.99 14.65
N THR A 60 9.73 8.16 14.40
CA THR A 60 11.03 8.25 15.10
C THR A 60 12.14 8.83 14.23
N GLY A 61 12.00 8.72 12.91
CA GLY A 61 13.08 8.97 11.95
C GLY A 61 14.19 7.92 11.96
N ASP A 62 14.01 6.78 12.64
CA ASP A 62 15.05 5.74 12.72
C ASP A 62 15.25 5.07 11.37
N ARG A 63 16.44 5.28 10.80
CA ARG A 63 16.82 4.69 9.51
C ARG A 63 16.82 3.16 9.54
N GLY A 64 17.11 2.54 10.68
CA GLY A 64 17.07 1.07 10.80
C GLY A 64 15.69 0.51 10.44
N ASP A 65 14.65 1.20 10.88
CA ASP A 65 13.26 0.83 10.61
C ASP A 65 12.91 0.94 9.12
N LEU A 66 13.39 2.01 8.48
CA LEU A 66 13.23 2.19 7.03
C LEU A 66 13.93 1.08 6.24
N ASP A 67 15.17 0.75 6.60
CA ASP A 67 15.95 -0.29 5.93
C ASP A 67 15.33 -1.69 6.14
N GLU A 68 14.80 -1.97 7.33
CA GLU A 68 14.05 -3.21 7.59
C GLU A 68 12.71 -3.26 6.84
N SER A 69 11.96 -2.14 6.80
CA SER A 69 10.70 -2.04 6.05
C SER A 69 10.91 -2.39 4.56
N ILE A 70 11.92 -1.78 3.92
CA ILE A 70 12.30 -2.08 2.52
C ILE A 70 12.62 -3.57 2.35
N LYS A 71 13.37 -4.16 3.27
CA LYS A 71 13.74 -5.58 3.22
C LYS A 71 12.51 -6.50 3.31
N TYR A 72 11.55 -6.19 4.18
CA TYR A 72 10.34 -6.99 4.35
C TYR A 72 9.36 -6.80 3.18
N ASP A 73 9.22 -5.59 2.63
CA ASP A 73 8.45 -5.35 1.41
C ASP A 73 9.02 -6.15 0.23
N GLN A 74 10.35 -6.19 0.07
CA GLN A 74 10.99 -7.01 -0.96
C GLN A 74 10.73 -8.50 -0.75
N ALA A 75 10.80 -8.98 0.50
CA ALA A 75 10.51 -10.37 0.82
C ALA A 75 9.05 -10.74 0.53
N ALA A 76 8.10 -9.85 0.88
CA ALA A 76 6.68 -10.04 0.55
C ALA A 76 6.45 -10.04 -0.96
N LEU A 77 7.09 -9.13 -1.70
CA LEU A 77 7.00 -9.05 -3.15
C LEU A 77 7.49 -10.33 -3.85
N ASN A 78 8.56 -10.95 -3.34
CA ASN A 78 9.10 -12.19 -3.88
C ASN A 78 8.16 -13.39 -3.71
N LEU A 79 7.24 -13.33 -2.73
CA LEU A 79 6.23 -14.36 -2.49
C LEU A 79 4.92 -14.10 -3.25
N ARG A 80 4.75 -12.92 -3.85
CA ARG A 80 3.55 -12.51 -4.62
C ARG A 80 3.84 -12.60 -6.12
N PRO A 81 3.49 -13.71 -6.82
CA PRO A 81 3.78 -13.87 -8.24
C PRO A 81 3.02 -12.86 -9.12
N ASP A 82 3.38 -12.78 -10.40
CA ASP A 82 2.67 -11.93 -11.35
C ASP A 82 1.18 -12.29 -11.43
N GLY A 83 0.31 -11.27 -11.40
CA GLY A 83 -1.14 -11.43 -11.31
C GLY A 83 -1.70 -11.53 -9.89
N HIS A 84 -0.85 -11.60 -8.85
CA HIS A 84 -1.32 -11.55 -7.47
C HIS A 84 -1.98 -10.20 -7.14
N PRO A 85 -3.18 -10.17 -6.51
CA PRO A 85 -3.93 -8.94 -6.26
C PRO A 85 -3.12 -7.88 -5.48
N ASP A 86 -2.38 -8.31 -4.46
CA ASP A 86 -1.62 -7.39 -3.60
C ASP A 86 -0.21 -7.04 -4.12
N ARG A 87 0.20 -7.59 -5.27
CA ARG A 87 1.54 -7.31 -5.83
C ARG A 87 1.71 -5.83 -6.14
N GLY A 88 0.67 -5.17 -6.64
CA GLY A 88 0.68 -3.73 -6.91
C GLY A 88 0.89 -2.87 -5.65
N SER A 89 0.43 -3.34 -4.49
CA SER A 89 0.63 -2.65 -3.21
C SER A 89 2.05 -2.84 -2.70
N SER A 90 2.59 -4.05 -2.75
CA SER A 90 4.00 -4.31 -2.41
C SER A 90 4.98 -3.50 -3.25
N LEU A 91 4.78 -3.47 -4.58
CA LEU A 91 5.62 -2.68 -5.49
C LEU A 91 5.59 -1.19 -5.13
N TYR A 92 4.40 -0.67 -4.80
CA TYR A 92 4.23 0.73 -4.45
C TYR A 92 4.93 1.09 -3.14
N ASN A 93 4.77 0.29 -2.08
CA ASN A 93 5.40 0.58 -0.79
C ASN A 93 6.92 0.47 -0.85
N LEU A 94 7.44 -0.58 -1.51
CA LEU A 94 8.86 -0.74 -1.76
C LEU A 94 9.45 0.50 -2.47
N ALA A 95 8.75 1.00 -3.49
CA ALA A 95 9.16 2.20 -4.20
C ALA A 95 9.16 3.46 -3.31
N VAL A 96 8.19 3.60 -2.40
CA VAL A 96 8.13 4.70 -1.43
C VAL A 96 9.30 4.62 -0.45
N GLY A 97 9.59 3.42 0.07
CA GLY A 97 10.73 3.14 0.94
C GLY A 97 12.04 3.55 0.30
N LEU A 98 12.32 3.05 -0.90
CA LEU A 98 13.55 3.36 -1.65
C LEU A 98 13.72 4.85 -1.92
N ARG A 99 12.66 5.54 -2.38
CA ARG A 99 12.74 7.00 -2.59
C ARG A 99 13.03 7.75 -1.29
N THR A 100 12.49 7.27 -0.18
CA THR A 100 12.69 7.90 1.13
C THR A 100 14.12 7.68 1.61
N ARG A 101 14.68 6.48 1.38
CA ARG A 101 16.08 6.20 1.64
C ARG A 101 16.99 7.07 0.78
N PHE A 102 16.70 7.18 -0.52
CA PHE A 102 17.39 8.12 -1.42
C PHE A 102 17.40 9.55 -0.87
N LYS A 103 16.29 10.06 -0.32
CA LYS A 103 16.26 11.41 0.26
C LYS A 103 17.22 11.57 1.45
N GLN A 104 17.52 10.48 2.17
CA GLN A 104 18.46 10.48 3.30
C GLN A 104 19.91 10.22 2.87
N THR A 105 20.13 9.39 1.85
CA THR A 105 21.46 8.90 1.45
C THR A 105 22.03 9.62 0.23
N GLY A 106 21.17 10.11 -0.65
CA GLY A 106 21.53 10.55 -2.00
C GLY A 106 21.86 9.41 -2.96
N ASP A 107 21.60 8.16 -2.59
CA ASP A 107 21.96 6.98 -3.40
C ASP A 107 21.07 6.87 -4.65
N ARG A 108 21.67 7.12 -5.82
CA ARG A 108 20.93 7.17 -7.09
C ARG A 108 20.30 5.83 -7.46
N ASP A 109 20.89 4.72 -7.05
CA ASP A 109 20.34 3.40 -7.36
C ASP A 109 18.97 3.21 -6.69
N ASP A 110 18.79 3.70 -5.47
CA ASP A 110 17.50 3.72 -4.77
C ASP A 110 16.44 4.53 -5.53
N LEU A 111 16.83 5.67 -6.10
CA LEU A 111 15.91 6.50 -6.88
C LEU A 111 15.48 5.81 -8.17
N ASP A 112 16.43 5.22 -8.90
CA ASP A 112 16.15 4.53 -10.15
C ASP A 112 15.33 3.26 -9.93
N GLU A 113 15.57 2.51 -8.85
CA GLU A 113 14.71 1.39 -8.46
C GLU A 113 13.31 1.84 -8.06
N SER A 114 13.18 2.92 -7.28
CA SER A 114 11.87 3.48 -6.93
C SER A 114 11.04 3.84 -8.17
N ILE A 115 11.65 4.48 -9.17
CA ILE A 115 10.98 4.82 -10.44
C ILE A 115 10.49 3.55 -11.15
N LYS A 116 11.34 2.51 -11.25
CA LYS A 116 10.97 1.23 -11.87
C LYS A 116 9.80 0.56 -11.14
N TYR A 117 9.82 0.53 -9.81
CA TYR A 117 8.76 -0.10 -9.03
C TYR A 117 7.45 0.69 -9.05
N HIS A 118 7.49 2.03 -9.05
CA HIS A 118 6.30 2.86 -9.26
C HIS A 118 5.71 2.64 -10.66
N GLN A 119 6.53 2.52 -11.70
CA GLN A 119 6.06 2.19 -13.05
C GLN A 119 5.42 0.80 -13.11
N ALA A 120 6.01 -0.20 -12.45
CA ALA A 120 5.44 -1.55 -12.35
C ALA A 120 4.10 -1.55 -11.60
N ALA A 121 3.99 -0.83 -10.48
CA ALA A 121 2.74 -0.67 -9.73
C ALA A 121 1.66 0.02 -10.59
N LEU A 122 2.03 1.05 -11.35
CA LEU A 122 1.11 1.74 -12.26
C LEU A 122 0.56 0.83 -13.37
N ASN A 123 1.39 -0.08 -13.89
CA ASN A 123 0.97 -1.05 -14.91
C ASN A 123 -0.05 -2.06 -14.36
N LEU A 124 -0.04 -2.34 -13.06
CA LEU A 124 -1.02 -3.22 -12.40
C LEU A 124 -2.31 -2.49 -11.97
N ARG A 125 -2.37 -1.16 -12.09
CA ARG A 125 -3.51 -0.34 -11.68
C ARG A 125 -4.22 0.24 -12.90
N PRO A 126 -5.17 -0.47 -13.54
CA PRO A 126 -5.85 0.02 -14.74
C PRO A 126 -6.64 1.31 -14.51
N GLU A 127 -7.15 1.93 -15.58
CA GLU A 127 -8.01 3.11 -15.48
C GLU A 127 -9.23 2.83 -14.57
N GLY A 128 -9.54 3.78 -13.68
CA GLY A 128 -10.57 3.62 -12.64
C GLY A 128 -10.11 2.94 -11.35
N HIS A 129 -8.89 2.38 -11.29
CA HIS A 129 -8.35 1.84 -10.05
C HIS A 129 -8.14 2.96 -9.01
N PRO A 130 -8.60 2.80 -7.75
CA PRO A 130 -8.55 3.85 -6.72
C PRO A 130 -7.13 4.39 -6.51
N ASP A 131 -6.14 3.50 -6.41
CA ASP A 131 -4.75 3.90 -6.13
C ASP A 131 -3.94 4.32 -7.39
N ARG A 132 -4.57 4.43 -8.57
CA ARG A 132 -3.85 4.81 -9.80
C ARG A 132 -3.32 6.24 -9.71
N GLY A 133 -4.10 7.17 -9.17
CA GLY A 133 -3.69 8.57 -8.98
C GLY A 133 -2.42 8.69 -8.13
N SER A 134 -2.37 7.95 -7.01
CA SER A 134 -1.19 7.90 -6.13
C SER A 134 0.04 7.35 -6.84
N SER A 135 -0.09 6.28 -7.63
CA SER A 135 1.03 5.74 -8.43
C SER A 135 1.55 6.75 -9.44
N LEU A 136 0.66 7.44 -10.16
CA LEU A 136 1.04 8.47 -11.14
C LEU A 136 1.80 9.63 -10.48
N ASN A 137 1.28 10.15 -9.36
CA ASN A 137 1.93 11.26 -8.66
C ASN A 137 3.32 10.87 -8.13
N ASN A 138 3.46 9.68 -7.54
CA ASN A 138 4.73 9.24 -6.98
C ASN A 138 5.79 8.96 -8.05
N LEU A 139 5.39 8.39 -9.20
CA LEU A 139 6.25 8.23 -10.36
C LEU A 139 6.73 9.59 -10.89
N ALA A 140 5.80 10.55 -11.02
CA ALA A 140 6.12 11.91 -11.46
C ALA A 140 7.12 12.61 -10.53
N VAL A 141 6.97 12.46 -9.21
CA VAL A 141 7.91 12.98 -8.22
C VAL A 141 9.30 12.34 -8.34
N GLY A 142 9.36 11.03 -8.59
CA GLY A 142 10.62 10.30 -8.82
C GLY A 142 11.37 10.84 -10.03
N LEU A 143 10.68 10.95 -11.17
CA LEU A 143 11.24 11.49 -12.41
C LEU A 143 11.68 12.96 -12.27
N GLY A 144 10.85 13.80 -11.63
CA GLY A 144 11.22 15.20 -11.36
C GLY A 144 12.43 15.34 -10.43
N THR A 145 12.59 14.40 -9.49
CA THR A 145 13.79 14.31 -8.64
C THR A 145 15.02 13.91 -9.46
N ARG A 146 14.90 12.93 -10.35
CA ARG A 146 16.00 12.49 -11.22
C ARG A 146 16.42 13.59 -12.18
N PHE A 147 15.49 14.29 -12.81
CA PHE A 147 15.75 15.49 -13.61
C PHE A 147 16.58 16.53 -12.85
N LYS A 148 16.25 16.82 -11.58
CA LYS A 148 17.04 17.77 -10.77
C LYS A 148 18.50 17.34 -10.59
N GLN A 149 18.78 16.04 -10.66
CA GLN A 149 20.14 15.50 -10.52
C GLN A 149 20.89 15.35 -11.84
N THR A 150 20.19 15.05 -12.93
CA THR A 150 20.79 14.70 -14.23
C THR A 150 20.65 15.82 -15.27
N GLY A 151 19.63 16.67 -15.14
CA GLY A 151 19.24 17.64 -16.16
C GLY A 151 18.52 17.03 -17.36
N ASP A 152 18.13 15.75 -17.28
CA ASP A 152 17.48 15.03 -18.39
C ASP A 152 16.06 15.58 -18.67
N ARG A 153 15.88 16.13 -19.87
CA ARG A 153 14.61 16.75 -20.27
C ARG A 153 13.50 15.72 -20.44
N ASP A 154 13.83 14.49 -20.80
CA ASP A 154 12.83 13.44 -21.00
C ASP A 154 12.15 13.09 -19.66
N ASP A 155 12.93 13.02 -18.57
CA ASP A 155 12.41 12.85 -17.20
C ASP A 155 11.45 13.97 -16.79
N LEU A 156 11.78 15.22 -17.14
CA LEU A 156 10.94 16.37 -16.82
C LEU A 156 9.61 16.30 -17.59
N ASP A 157 9.66 16.01 -18.88
CA ASP A 157 8.47 15.94 -19.72
C ASP A 157 7.55 14.78 -19.29
N GLU A 158 8.12 13.62 -18.95
CA GLU A 158 7.36 12.50 -18.37
C GLU A 158 6.77 12.83 -16.99
N SER A 159 7.54 13.49 -16.11
CA SER A 159 7.05 13.95 -14.81
C SER A 159 5.81 14.84 -14.95
N ILE A 160 5.84 15.83 -15.85
CA ILE A 160 4.71 16.72 -16.13
C ILE A 160 3.50 15.92 -16.64
N LYS A 161 3.71 15.02 -17.59
CA LYS A 161 2.65 14.17 -18.15
C LYS A 161 1.96 13.34 -17.06
N TYR A 162 2.72 12.73 -16.17
CA TYR A 162 2.16 11.92 -15.09
C TYR A 162 1.46 12.75 -14.02
N HIS A 163 1.97 13.94 -13.66
CA HIS A 163 1.25 14.85 -12.78
C HIS A 163 -0.08 15.33 -13.37
N GLN A 164 -0.12 15.64 -14.67
CA GLN A 164 -1.37 15.99 -15.37
C GLN A 164 -2.35 14.82 -15.38
N ALA A 165 -1.87 13.59 -15.64
CA ALA A 165 -2.72 12.40 -15.57
C ALA A 165 -3.28 12.17 -14.15
N ALA A 166 -2.48 12.38 -13.10
CA ALA A 166 -2.94 12.27 -11.71
C ALA A 166 -4.03 13.31 -11.39
N LEU A 167 -3.87 14.55 -11.85
CA LEU A 167 -4.85 15.63 -11.66
C LEU A 167 -6.20 15.32 -12.33
N ASN A 168 -6.18 14.72 -13.51
CA ASN A 168 -7.39 14.38 -14.25
C ASN A 168 -8.20 13.27 -13.56
N LEU A 169 -7.57 12.44 -12.72
CA LEU A 169 -8.25 11.41 -11.95
C LEU A 169 -8.87 11.94 -10.64
N GLN A 170 -8.53 13.16 -10.21
CA GLN A 170 -9.00 13.75 -8.95
C GLN A 170 -10.12 14.78 -9.20
N PRO A 171 -11.34 14.53 -8.69
CA PRO A 171 -12.40 15.54 -8.69
C PRO A 171 -11.96 16.83 -7.99
N GLU A 172 -12.54 17.97 -8.37
CA GLU A 172 -12.31 19.23 -7.66
C GLU A 172 -12.62 19.08 -6.17
N GLY A 173 -11.62 19.34 -5.31
CA GLY A 173 -11.73 19.22 -3.85
C GLY A 173 -10.97 18.06 -3.20
N HIS A 174 -10.29 17.19 -3.95
CA HIS A 174 -9.49 16.09 -3.37
C HIS A 174 -8.23 16.62 -2.64
N PRO A 175 -7.92 16.14 -1.41
CA PRO A 175 -6.77 16.61 -0.61
C PRO A 175 -5.42 16.57 -1.36
N ASP A 176 -5.21 15.51 -2.14
CA ASP A 176 -3.98 15.29 -2.91
C ASP A 176 -3.85 16.16 -4.18
N ARG A 177 -4.87 16.95 -4.53
CA ARG A 177 -4.86 17.85 -5.70
C ARG A 177 -3.82 18.96 -5.53
N GLY A 178 -3.60 19.42 -4.29
CA GLY A 178 -2.60 20.44 -3.97
C GLY A 178 -1.16 20.00 -4.26
N CYS A 179 -0.84 18.73 -3.97
CA CYS A 179 0.47 18.14 -4.27
C CYS A 179 0.72 18.07 -5.77
N CYS A 180 -0.30 17.75 -6.56
CA CYS A 180 -0.15 17.70 -8.01
C CYS A 180 -0.08 19.11 -8.63
N LEU A 181 -0.96 20.05 -8.22
CA LEU A 181 -1.01 21.42 -8.74
C LEU A 181 0.28 22.24 -8.48
N SER A 182 0.88 22.09 -7.30
CA SER A 182 2.13 22.78 -6.96
C SER A 182 3.31 22.38 -7.86
N GLN A 183 3.24 21.22 -8.52
CA GLN A 183 4.31 20.70 -9.38
C GLN A 183 4.08 20.97 -10.88
N VAL A 184 2.83 21.17 -11.33
CA VAL A 184 2.52 21.59 -12.74
C VAL A 184 2.44 23.10 -12.93
N GLY A 185 2.31 23.88 -11.85
CA GLY A 185 2.13 25.33 -11.91
C GLY A 185 3.39 26.14 -12.22
N THR A 186 4.02 25.97 -13.39
CA THR A 186 4.87 27.01 -14.01
C THR A 186 4.92 26.83 -15.54
N ARG A 187 3.91 27.34 -16.25
CA ARG A 187 4.06 27.59 -17.70
C ARG A 187 3.26 28.74 -18.30
N ASP A 188 2.51 29.50 -17.50
CA ASP A 188 1.89 30.73 -17.98
C ASP A 188 2.71 31.98 -17.60
N HIS A 189 3.39 32.47 -18.64
CA HIS A 189 3.88 33.83 -18.85
C HIS A 189 5.22 34.25 -18.20
N GLY A 190 6.26 34.26 -19.06
CA GLY A 190 7.14 35.42 -19.20
C GLY A 190 8.23 35.69 -18.16
N THR A 191 8.37 34.89 -17.12
CA THR A 191 9.43 35.10 -16.11
C THR A 191 9.88 33.74 -15.58
N MET A 192 11.16 33.39 -15.71
CA MET A 192 11.73 32.28 -14.94
C MET A 192 11.63 32.61 -13.45
N PRO A 193 10.92 31.81 -12.63
CA PRO A 193 11.11 31.86 -11.19
C PRO A 193 12.18 30.83 -10.86
N SER A 194 13.27 31.34 -10.31
CA SER A 194 14.22 30.62 -9.50
C SER A 194 13.54 29.58 -8.58
N VAL A 195 14.16 28.40 -8.51
CA VAL A 195 13.98 27.36 -7.49
C VAL A 195 12.57 26.75 -7.39
N PHE A 196 12.44 25.51 -7.88
CA PHE A 196 11.49 24.52 -7.37
C PHE A 196 11.68 24.39 -5.85
N LYS A 197 11.06 25.28 -5.07
CA LYS A 197 10.89 25.08 -3.63
C LYS A 197 9.86 23.98 -3.47
N VAL A 198 10.36 22.77 -3.19
CA VAL A 198 9.55 21.72 -2.57
C VAL A 198 9.28 22.18 -1.14
N GLU A 199 8.39 23.15 -0.96
CA GLU A 199 7.85 23.46 0.36
C GLU A 199 6.99 22.25 0.77
N ARG A 200 7.36 21.63 1.89
CA ARG A 200 6.62 20.55 2.55
C ARG A 200 5.13 20.89 2.52
N CYS A 201 4.33 20.15 1.76
CA CYS A 201 2.88 20.13 1.98
C CYS A 201 2.66 19.46 3.34
N ARG A 202 2.49 20.29 4.37
CA ARG A 202 2.40 19.88 5.78
C ARG A 202 0.98 19.44 6.16
N GLN A 203 0.20 18.95 5.20
CA GLN A 203 -1.26 18.78 5.31
C GLN A 203 -1.76 17.36 5.01
N CYS A 204 -0.90 16.35 5.08
CA CYS A 204 -1.31 14.94 5.06
C CYS A 204 -1.17 14.25 6.43
N THR A 205 -1.39 14.97 7.52
CA THR A 205 -1.65 14.38 8.85
C THR A 205 -2.76 15.16 9.53
N GLU A 206 -4.00 14.74 9.26
CA GLU A 206 -5.14 14.59 10.17
C GLU A 206 -6.41 14.29 9.37
#